data_AF-A0A5K8ABT6-F1
#
_entry.id   AF-A0A5K8ABT6-F1
#
_cell.length_a   1.000
_cell.length_b   1.000
_cell.length_c   1.000
_cell.angle_alpha   90.00
_cell.angle_beta   90.00
_cell.angle_gamma   90.00
#
_symmetry.space_group_name_H-M   'P 1'
#
loop_
_entity.id
_entity.type
_entity.pdbx_description
1 polymer ?
#
loop_
_entity_poly.entity_id
_entity_poly.type
_entity_poly.pdbx_seq_one_letter_code
_entity_poly.pdbx_strand_id
1 'polypeptide(L)'
;MQGGRALNSRLIILLIAVSLMFIGVGCGGGGGGGSSETTESTVSGIAAAGAPIVGTVNIRGADGVTSYSAIEADGSYTVDVSAMTPPFVIWADGSANGRSVTLYSTIDEPGTVNVTPATDVIVATALGQDPEDYYDDNPDAGPPSSDAMEDAQNLITDLLSSVFASLDMPQDFDLMNGSFTVGEEGFDQVLDAVSMTSDDTTVSLTDNASGEVLFSDDSTTDGIDEELSPDEIDDIVGPTIDRIDQITESFNTILALYETSEPSLDTLMTVARPLMTDDFLDDGSNADDMLERWLMDDDEGPIVGMSLVSVAPYREMKSHTLLGQTIDEKGDYANGLWCYITVRWGDNIETFPTSFVQSTEGAEWKWYGDRNPFLDGGDVDAEAVQIIQGDYTTYYSGLDVWIEDTGNVAYTSGIVAVVIINNSFPLIATDTDDSIRGLVLARMDDVSPEYKITNVETAYHSNFYSETDGLDIAGMTDMEFLFVGIDEAGTPKLVWIDVLSRKPLHETDLESDMFPVLISPTTLAELDIPGTVTVSWQNPSNEYTDFVDWVDLSWWNYNGDTRMDSDNPAWLDSSLDLADWTSTAFDTSATTITQPTGACIGIQTQSETDDFEFETIYYLY
;
A
#
# COMPACT_ATOMS: atom_id res chain seq x y z
N MET A 1 -9.47 -28.48 8.29
CA MET A 1 -8.87 -28.03 9.56
C MET A 1 -8.48 -26.60 9.29
N GLN A 2 -8.79 -25.72 10.24
CA GLN A 2 -8.68 -24.27 10.12
C GLN A 2 -7.31 -23.86 9.57
N GLY A 3 -7.29 -23.33 8.35
CA GLY A 3 -6.31 -22.34 7.91
C GLY A 3 -7.07 -21.02 7.95
N GLY A 4 -7.10 -20.39 9.12
CA GLY A 4 -7.42 -18.96 9.19
C GLY A 4 -6.10 -18.25 8.94
N ARG A 5 -6.09 -17.30 8.00
CA ARG A 5 -4.91 -16.52 7.65
C ARG A 5 -4.46 -15.84 8.95
N ALA A 6 -3.25 -16.16 9.40
CA ALA A 6 -2.58 -15.31 10.37
C ALA A 6 -2.13 -14.08 9.58
N LEU A 7 -2.44 -12.89 10.08
CA LEU A 7 -1.82 -11.65 9.61
C LEU A 7 -0.31 -11.87 9.71
N ASN A 8 0.36 -12.01 8.57
CA ASN A 8 1.81 -12.17 8.51
C ASN A 8 2.43 -10.78 8.46
N SER A 9 2.74 -10.22 9.63
CA SER A 9 3.57 -9.03 9.73
C SER A 9 5.02 -9.42 9.44
N ARG A 10 5.65 -8.77 8.45
CA ARG A 10 6.96 -9.13 7.88
C ARG A 10 8.07 -8.99 8.93
N LEU A 11 8.92 -10.01 9.11
CA LEU A 11 10.13 -9.98 9.95
C LEU A 11 11.41 -10.28 9.16
N ILE A 12 12.26 -9.29 8.88
CA ILE A 12 13.65 -9.48 8.40
C ILE A 12 14.64 -9.24 9.56
N ILE A 13 15.42 -10.24 9.99
CA ILE A 13 16.58 -10.06 10.90
C ILE A 13 17.77 -10.92 10.45
N LEU A 14 18.87 -10.27 10.04
CA LEU A 14 20.17 -10.90 9.77
C LEU A 14 21.19 -10.61 10.91
N LEU A 15 21.60 -11.63 11.67
CA LEU A 15 22.60 -11.51 12.75
C LEU A 15 24.05 -11.79 12.31
N ILE A 16 24.89 -10.75 12.49
CA ILE A 16 26.23 -10.71 13.11
C ILE A 16 27.41 -11.52 12.51
N ALA A 17 28.45 -10.77 12.13
CA ALA A 17 29.86 -11.17 12.28
C ALA A 17 30.69 -10.11 13.03
N VAL A 18 30.75 -10.21 14.37
CA VAL A 18 31.71 -9.47 15.21
C VAL A 18 33.11 -10.06 15.01
N SER A 19 34.03 -9.29 14.42
CA SER A 19 35.46 -9.56 14.47
C SER A 19 36.19 -8.50 15.29
N LEU A 20 36.53 -8.88 16.53
CA LEU A 20 37.48 -8.21 17.41
C LEU A 20 38.88 -8.17 16.79
N MET A 21 39.44 -6.97 16.56
CA MET A 21 40.90 -6.79 16.59
C MET A 21 41.30 -5.44 17.19
N PHE A 22 41.56 -5.46 18.49
CA PHE A 22 42.39 -4.46 19.18
C PHE A 22 43.87 -4.74 18.88
N ILE A 23 44.57 -3.79 18.22
CA ILE A 23 46.00 -3.57 18.46
C ILE A 23 46.22 -2.05 18.53
N GLY A 24 46.72 -1.60 19.67
CA GLY A 24 47.00 -0.20 19.94
C GLY A 24 48.36 0.31 19.47
N VAL A 25 48.41 1.64 19.45
CA VAL A 25 49.55 2.56 19.65
C VAL A 25 50.68 2.54 18.62
N GLY A 26 50.70 3.60 17.80
CA GLY A 26 51.90 4.13 17.13
C GLY A 26 51.78 5.65 16.97
N CYS A 27 52.42 6.40 17.88
CA CYS A 27 52.65 7.83 17.75
C CYS A 27 53.80 8.09 16.75
N GLY A 28 53.61 9.06 15.87
CA GLY A 28 54.60 9.64 14.95
C GLY A 28 54.04 9.74 13.54
N GLY A 29 54.09 10.85 12.80
CA GLY A 29 54.71 12.15 12.95
C GLY A 29 54.62 12.84 11.59
N GLY A 30 54.31 14.15 11.59
CA GLY A 30 54.49 15.18 10.56
C GLY A 30 54.52 14.84 9.05
N GLY A 31 53.62 15.48 8.30
CA GLY A 31 53.80 15.72 6.85
C GLY A 31 52.58 16.41 6.25
N GLY A 32 52.71 17.71 5.94
CA GLY A 32 51.67 18.44 5.21
C GLY A 32 51.56 17.99 3.76
N GLY A 33 50.33 17.98 3.26
CA GLY A 33 49.95 17.68 1.88
C GLY A 33 48.50 18.11 1.70
N GLY A 34 48.21 18.80 0.60
CA GLY A 34 47.00 19.61 0.42
C GLY A 34 45.69 18.83 0.49
N SER A 35 44.63 19.58 0.76
CA SER A 35 43.25 19.18 0.56
C SER A 35 43.07 18.74 -0.90
N SER A 36 43.08 17.44 -1.15
CA SER A 36 42.40 16.88 -2.30
C SER A 36 40.93 16.90 -1.95
N GLU A 37 40.15 17.71 -2.67
CA GLU A 37 38.72 17.49 -2.81
C GLU A 37 38.55 16.04 -3.27
N THR A 38 38.02 15.20 -2.39
CA THR A 38 37.41 13.94 -2.78
C THR A 38 36.20 14.32 -3.61
N THR A 39 36.27 14.11 -4.94
CA THR A 39 35.09 14.10 -5.78
C THR A 39 34.16 13.05 -5.19
N GLU A 40 33.01 13.47 -4.68
CA GLU A 40 31.97 12.54 -4.26
C GLU A 40 31.62 11.70 -5.48
N SER A 41 31.56 10.39 -5.29
CA SER A 41 31.20 9.43 -6.34
C SER A 41 29.87 8.76 -6.02
N THR A 42 29.05 9.43 -5.21
CA THR A 42 27.80 8.92 -4.69
C THR A 42 26.73 9.99 -4.81
N VAL A 43 25.50 9.54 -5.05
CA VAL A 43 24.29 10.34 -4.86
C VAL A 43 23.57 9.80 -3.63
N SER A 44 23.07 10.67 -2.76
CA SER A 44 22.39 10.29 -1.52
C SER A 44 21.28 11.26 -1.17
N GLY A 45 20.31 10.85 -0.35
CA GLY A 45 19.25 11.73 0.12
C GLY A 45 18.18 10.95 0.86
N ILE A 46 16.99 11.56 0.98
CA ILE A 46 15.78 10.94 1.53
C ILE A 46 14.76 10.72 0.40
N ALA A 47 14.19 9.53 0.33
CA ALA A 47 13.07 9.17 -0.52
C ALA A 47 11.82 8.97 0.37
N ALA A 48 10.87 9.91 0.29
CA ALA A 48 9.71 9.95 1.19
C ALA A 48 8.51 10.69 0.58
N ALA A 49 7.30 10.25 0.96
CA ALA A 49 6.03 10.90 0.63
C ALA A 49 5.12 10.95 1.89
N GLY A 50 5.57 11.65 2.93
CA GLY A 50 4.98 11.65 4.28
C GLY A 50 5.33 10.40 5.12
N ALA A 51 5.73 9.33 4.44
CA ALA A 51 6.40 8.17 5.04
C ALA A 51 7.63 7.81 4.19
N PRO A 52 8.60 7.04 4.75
CA PRO A 52 9.69 6.50 3.95
C PRO A 52 9.13 5.67 2.81
N ILE A 53 9.66 5.83 1.60
CA ILE A 53 9.29 4.97 0.48
C ILE A 53 9.93 3.60 0.71
N VAL A 54 9.11 2.57 0.82
CA VAL A 54 9.55 1.18 0.88
C VAL A 54 9.74 0.71 -0.56
N GLY A 55 11.00 0.65 -1.00
CA GLY A 55 11.32 0.30 -2.38
C GLY A 55 12.77 0.61 -2.74
N THR A 56 12.98 1.09 -3.97
CA THR A 56 14.32 1.36 -4.51
C THR A 56 14.45 2.77 -5.05
N VAL A 57 15.66 3.32 -4.95
CA VAL A 57 16.05 4.51 -5.72
C VAL A 57 16.91 4.07 -6.89
N ASN A 58 16.47 4.47 -8.08
CA ASN A 58 17.09 4.24 -9.36
C ASN A 58 17.72 5.54 -9.87
N ILE A 59 18.88 5.43 -10.51
CA ILE A 59 19.61 6.58 -11.08
C ILE A 59 20.05 6.23 -12.50
N ARG A 60 19.88 7.17 -13.42
CA ARG A 60 20.40 7.11 -14.79
C ARG A 60 21.29 8.32 -15.10
N GLY A 61 22.48 8.06 -15.64
CA GLY A 61 23.41 9.08 -16.11
C GLY A 61 23.17 9.48 -17.56
N ALA A 62 23.73 10.61 -17.98
CA ALA A 62 23.68 11.11 -19.36
C ALA A 62 24.38 10.19 -20.38
N ASP A 63 25.16 9.21 -19.91
CA ASP A 63 25.72 8.12 -20.73
C ASP A 63 24.81 6.89 -20.84
N GLY A 64 23.60 6.93 -20.26
CA GLY A 64 22.60 5.87 -20.27
C GLY A 64 22.90 4.72 -19.31
N VAL A 65 23.95 4.83 -18.50
CA VAL A 65 24.25 3.84 -17.46
C VAL A 65 23.27 4.03 -16.30
N THR A 66 22.73 2.93 -15.78
CA THR A 66 21.85 2.92 -14.61
C THR A 66 22.49 2.25 -13.40
N SER A 67 22.09 2.68 -12.22
CA SER A 67 22.42 2.04 -10.94
C SER A 67 21.24 2.24 -9.98
N TYR A 68 21.14 1.38 -8.96
CA TYR A 68 20.06 1.45 -7.98
C TYR A 68 20.55 1.07 -6.58
N SER A 69 19.75 1.40 -5.57
CA SER A 69 19.89 0.94 -4.19
C SER A 69 18.51 0.75 -3.57
N ALA A 70 18.40 -0.17 -2.61
CA ALA A 70 17.26 -0.17 -1.71
C ALA A 70 17.22 1.13 -0.90
N ILE A 71 16.00 1.57 -0.57
CA ILE A 71 15.74 2.66 0.35
C ILE A 71 15.75 2.08 1.77
N GLU A 72 16.48 2.71 2.67
CA GLU A 72 16.56 2.27 4.06
C GLU A 72 15.24 2.58 4.79
N ALA A 73 15.02 1.92 5.93
CA ALA A 73 13.80 2.09 6.72
C ALA A 73 13.47 3.56 7.04
N ASP A 74 14.48 4.42 7.25
CA ASP A 74 14.32 5.86 7.52
C ASP A 74 14.18 6.74 6.26
N GLY A 75 14.05 6.13 5.09
CA GLY A 75 13.94 6.80 3.80
C GLY A 75 15.29 7.17 3.21
N SER A 76 16.40 6.99 3.93
CA SER A 76 17.72 7.34 3.40
C SER A 76 18.16 6.38 2.30
N TYR A 77 18.89 6.91 1.32
CA TYR A 77 19.48 6.10 0.25
C TYR A 77 20.87 6.58 -0.10
N THR A 78 21.68 5.68 -0.69
CA THR A 78 22.99 6.03 -1.26
C THR A 78 23.29 5.14 -2.46
N VAL A 79 23.56 5.76 -3.61
CA VAL A 79 23.89 5.07 -4.86
C VAL A 79 25.30 5.45 -5.31
N ASP A 80 26.13 4.46 -5.66
CA ASP A 80 27.44 4.67 -6.26
C ASP A 80 27.30 5.01 -7.75
N VAL A 81 27.68 6.24 -8.11
CA VAL A 81 27.60 6.76 -9.49
C VAL A 81 28.97 6.88 -10.15
N SER A 82 30.02 6.25 -9.59
CA SER A 82 31.40 6.35 -10.08
C SER A 82 31.61 5.86 -11.52
N ALA A 83 30.71 5.01 -12.02
CA ALA A 83 30.73 4.48 -13.38
C ALA A 83 29.86 5.26 -14.37
N MET A 84 29.22 6.35 -13.92
CA MET A 84 28.19 7.09 -14.66
C MET A 84 28.68 8.50 -15.01
N THR A 85 28.04 9.11 -16.01
CA THR A 85 28.34 10.48 -16.43
C THR A 85 27.19 11.41 -16.03
N PRO A 86 27.44 12.48 -15.24
CA PRO A 86 26.42 13.49 -14.95
C PRO A 86 25.97 14.26 -16.20
N PRO A 87 24.78 14.90 -16.20
CA PRO A 87 23.82 14.96 -15.09
C PRO A 87 22.99 13.69 -14.94
N PHE A 88 22.24 13.57 -13.84
CA PHE A 88 21.48 12.36 -13.48
C PHE A 88 19.97 12.62 -13.40
N VAL A 89 19.20 11.66 -13.91
CA VAL A 89 17.78 11.46 -13.60
C VAL A 89 17.70 10.43 -12.49
N ILE A 90 16.88 10.68 -11.48
CA ILE A 90 16.71 9.85 -10.30
C ILE A 90 15.23 9.61 -10.12
N TRP A 91 14.85 8.39 -9.75
CA TRP A 91 13.48 8.11 -9.38
C TRP A 91 13.42 7.07 -8.25
N ALA A 92 12.40 7.17 -7.41
CA ALA A 92 12.10 6.21 -6.38
C ALA A 92 10.83 5.44 -6.78
N ASP A 93 10.93 4.12 -6.82
CA ASP A 93 9.84 3.20 -7.06
C ASP A 93 9.56 2.42 -5.78
N GLY A 94 8.31 2.40 -5.33
CA GLY A 94 7.92 1.63 -4.15
C GLY A 94 6.55 2.07 -3.63
N SER A 95 6.38 1.96 -2.32
CA SER A 95 5.15 2.41 -1.66
C SER A 95 5.40 3.30 -0.45
N ALA A 96 4.50 4.25 -0.21
CA ALA A 96 4.48 5.11 0.96
C ALA A 96 3.04 5.33 1.41
N ASN A 97 2.78 5.30 2.72
CA ASN A 97 1.44 5.47 3.30
C ASN A 97 0.37 4.54 2.64
N GLY A 98 0.73 3.28 2.37
CA GLY A 98 -0.17 2.29 1.78
C GLY A 98 -0.49 2.52 0.30
N ARG A 99 0.33 3.29 -0.43
CA ARG A 99 0.14 3.56 -1.85
C ARG A 99 1.41 3.35 -2.63
N SER A 100 1.28 2.76 -3.82
CA SER A 100 2.37 2.73 -4.79
C SER A 100 2.68 4.16 -5.26
N VAL A 101 3.96 4.49 -5.34
CA VAL A 101 4.47 5.79 -5.78
C VAL A 101 5.72 5.61 -6.64
N THR A 102 5.72 6.33 -7.76
CA THR A 102 6.89 6.59 -8.59
C THR A 102 7.16 8.09 -8.50
N LEU A 103 8.31 8.50 -7.97
CA LEU A 103 8.65 9.92 -7.81
C LEU A 103 10.00 10.25 -8.43
N TYR A 104 10.10 11.36 -9.15
CA TYR A 104 11.30 11.78 -9.85
C TYR A 104 12.04 12.93 -9.18
N SER A 105 13.34 12.99 -9.45
CA SER A 105 14.24 14.07 -9.07
C SER A 105 15.43 14.12 -10.04
N THR A 106 16.24 15.18 -9.97
CA THR A 106 17.41 15.33 -10.84
C THR A 106 18.56 16.02 -10.11
N ILE A 107 19.80 15.71 -10.50
CA ILE A 107 20.99 16.37 -9.96
C ILE A 107 22.09 16.49 -11.02
N ASP A 108 22.73 17.67 -11.07
CA ASP A 108 23.72 17.99 -12.11
C ASP A 108 25.07 17.31 -11.91
N GLU A 109 25.45 16.97 -10.67
CA GLU A 109 26.71 16.35 -10.29
C GLU A 109 26.48 15.45 -9.06
N PRO A 110 27.35 14.48 -8.74
CA PRO A 110 27.21 13.67 -7.53
C PRO A 110 27.09 14.54 -6.27
N GLY A 111 26.19 14.19 -5.35
CA GLY A 111 25.90 14.96 -4.15
C GLY A 111 24.61 14.52 -3.44
N THR A 112 24.00 15.45 -2.70
CA THR A 112 22.73 15.21 -2.02
C THR A 112 21.56 15.72 -2.84
N VAL A 113 20.51 14.90 -2.97
CA VAL A 113 19.22 15.27 -3.55
C VAL A 113 18.16 14.33 -2.97
N ASN A 114 16.99 14.85 -2.66
CA ASN A 114 15.86 14.07 -2.16
C ASN A 114 14.94 13.64 -3.31
N VAL A 115 14.12 12.64 -3.05
CA VAL A 115 13.04 12.19 -3.95
C VAL A 115 11.74 12.27 -3.17
N THR A 116 10.95 13.31 -3.43
CA THR A 116 9.69 13.61 -2.71
C THR A 116 8.63 14.11 -3.69
N PRO A 117 7.34 14.17 -3.31
CA PRO A 117 6.32 14.77 -4.17
C PRO A 117 6.66 16.20 -4.62
N ALA A 118 7.40 16.96 -3.80
CA ALA A 118 7.85 18.30 -4.19
C ALA A 118 8.92 18.26 -5.29
N THR A 119 9.89 17.33 -5.24
CA THR A 119 10.90 17.23 -6.30
C THR A 119 10.30 16.69 -7.59
N ASP A 120 9.34 15.78 -7.47
CA ASP A 120 8.62 15.20 -8.61
C ASP A 120 7.84 16.28 -9.36
N VAL A 121 7.01 17.06 -8.65
CA VAL A 121 6.27 18.18 -9.25
C VAL A 121 7.20 19.26 -9.81
N ILE A 122 8.39 19.49 -9.23
CA ILE A 122 9.39 20.38 -9.84
C ILE A 122 9.87 19.82 -11.19
N VAL A 123 10.16 18.53 -11.27
CA VAL A 123 10.57 17.87 -12.53
C VAL A 123 9.42 17.92 -13.55
N ALA A 124 8.19 17.61 -13.11
CA ALA A 124 6.99 17.66 -13.95
C ALA A 124 6.76 19.06 -14.53
N THR A 125 6.86 20.09 -13.68
CA THR A 125 6.75 21.50 -14.08
C THR A 125 7.83 21.88 -15.09
N ALA A 126 9.07 21.42 -14.89
CA ALA A 126 10.17 21.70 -15.81
C ALA A 126 10.05 20.96 -17.15
N LEU A 127 9.40 19.78 -17.17
CA LEU A 127 9.09 19.00 -18.37
C LEU A 127 7.83 19.50 -19.08
N GLY A 128 6.87 20.07 -18.33
CA GLY A 128 5.53 20.41 -18.79
C GLY A 128 4.63 19.19 -19.04
N GLN A 129 4.88 18.08 -18.36
CA GLN A 129 4.06 16.85 -18.35
C GLN A 129 4.49 15.96 -17.17
N ASP A 130 3.75 14.88 -16.94
CA ASP A 130 4.11 13.86 -15.95
C ASP A 130 5.52 13.26 -16.21
N PRO A 131 6.39 13.14 -15.18
CA PRO A 131 7.75 12.61 -15.35
C PRO A 131 7.81 11.13 -15.73
N GLU A 132 6.92 10.30 -15.18
CA GLU A 132 6.86 8.86 -15.45
C GLU A 132 6.54 8.64 -16.93
N ASP A 133 5.43 9.22 -17.39
CA ASP A 133 5.00 9.17 -18.80
C ASP A 133 6.10 9.70 -19.74
N TYR A 134 6.75 10.81 -19.38
CA TYR A 134 7.82 11.40 -20.19
C TYR A 134 9.00 10.45 -20.37
N TYR A 135 9.48 9.84 -19.29
CA TYR A 135 10.67 9.00 -19.32
C TYR A 135 10.39 7.60 -19.87
N ASP A 136 9.16 7.12 -19.78
CA ASP A 136 8.70 5.91 -20.47
C ASP A 136 8.67 6.08 -21.99
N ASP A 137 8.12 7.21 -22.46
CA ASP A 137 8.12 7.54 -23.89
C ASP A 137 9.53 7.91 -24.41
N ASN A 138 10.41 8.38 -23.51
CA ASN A 138 11.75 8.87 -23.82
C ASN A 138 12.83 8.25 -22.91
N PRO A 139 13.10 6.93 -23.01
CA PRO A 139 13.96 6.21 -22.06
C PRO A 139 15.44 6.63 -22.09
N ASP A 140 15.87 7.38 -23.12
CA ASP A 140 17.23 7.92 -23.24
C ASP A 140 17.30 9.43 -22.92
N ALA A 141 16.20 10.05 -22.50
CA ALA A 141 16.19 11.48 -22.18
C ALA A 141 16.99 11.78 -20.90
N GLY A 142 17.69 12.92 -20.93
CA GLY A 142 18.35 13.50 -19.76
C GLY A 142 17.39 14.33 -18.91
N PRO A 143 17.89 14.95 -17.83
CA PRO A 143 17.09 15.86 -17.02
C PRO A 143 16.70 17.13 -17.79
N PRO A 144 15.67 17.87 -17.34
CA PRO A 144 15.34 19.19 -17.86
C PRO A 144 16.54 20.15 -17.77
N SER A 145 16.52 21.23 -18.56
CA SER A 145 17.59 22.23 -18.49
C SER A 145 17.62 22.92 -17.13
N SER A 146 18.81 23.28 -16.62
CA SER A 146 18.95 23.97 -15.33
C SER A 146 18.10 25.24 -15.22
N ASP A 147 17.93 26.01 -16.30
CA ASP A 147 17.06 27.20 -16.32
C ASP A 147 15.57 26.83 -16.05
N ALA A 148 15.10 25.74 -16.65
CA ALA A 148 13.73 25.25 -16.45
C ALA A 148 13.53 24.68 -15.04
N MET A 149 14.54 23.98 -14.51
CA MET A 149 14.54 23.49 -13.13
C MET A 149 14.52 24.64 -12.12
N GLU A 150 15.30 25.71 -12.35
CA GLU A 150 15.32 26.90 -11.49
C GLU A 150 13.98 27.64 -11.51
N ASP A 151 13.37 27.80 -12.70
CA ASP A 151 12.04 28.41 -12.83
C ASP A 151 10.96 27.58 -12.11
N ALA A 152 10.98 26.25 -12.27
CA ALA A 152 10.07 25.33 -11.59
C ALA A 152 10.24 25.34 -10.07
N GLN A 153 11.49 25.28 -9.57
CA GLN A 153 11.76 25.31 -8.13
C GLN A 153 11.27 26.62 -7.50
N ASN A 154 11.47 27.75 -8.17
CA ASN A 154 10.96 29.04 -7.70
C ASN A 154 9.43 29.06 -7.63
N LEU A 155 8.77 28.54 -8.66
CA LEU A 155 7.30 28.43 -8.67
C LEU A 155 6.83 27.60 -7.48
N ILE A 156 7.27 26.35 -7.35
CA ILE A 156 6.80 25.45 -6.28
C ILE A 156 7.14 25.96 -4.87
N THR A 157 8.29 26.63 -4.70
CA THR A 157 8.64 27.27 -3.42
C THR A 157 7.69 28.43 -3.10
N ASP A 158 7.32 29.25 -4.09
CA ASP A 158 6.34 30.32 -3.91
C ASP A 158 4.96 29.76 -3.54
N LEU A 159 4.54 28.63 -4.13
CA LEU A 159 3.28 27.95 -3.81
C LEU A 159 3.23 27.44 -2.37
N LEU A 160 4.32 26.82 -1.92
CA LEU A 160 4.40 26.25 -0.58
C LEU A 160 4.63 27.29 0.52
N SER A 161 4.95 28.55 0.17
CA SER A 161 5.28 29.60 1.14
C SER A 161 4.22 29.80 2.23
N SER A 162 2.94 29.74 1.86
CA SER A 162 1.81 29.84 2.80
C SER A 162 1.73 28.63 3.73
N VAL A 163 1.94 27.41 3.21
CA VAL A 163 1.97 26.18 4.00
C VAL A 163 3.17 26.20 4.97
N PHE A 164 4.34 26.63 4.50
CA PHE A 164 5.52 26.82 5.33
C PHE A 164 5.29 27.84 6.44
N ALA A 165 4.47 28.87 6.21
CA ALA A 165 4.15 29.86 7.23
C ALA A 165 3.28 29.26 8.35
N SER A 166 2.31 28.39 8.01
CA SER A 166 1.49 27.68 8.99
C SER A 166 2.32 26.73 9.88
N LEU A 167 3.43 26.21 9.36
CA LEU A 167 4.35 25.31 10.08
C LEU A 167 5.58 26.01 10.69
N ASP A 168 5.63 27.35 10.70
CA ASP A 168 6.81 28.12 11.15
C ASP A 168 8.13 27.70 10.46
N MET A 169 8.05 27.18 9.22
CA MET A 169 9.19 26.71 8.44
C MET A 169 9.95 27.84 7.74
N PRO A 170 11.26 27.66 7.48
CA PRO A 170 12.02 28.56 6.62
C PRO A 170 11.37 28.68 5.23
N GLN A 171 11.07 29.91 4.82
CA GLN A 171 10.46 30.21 3.53
C GLN A 171 11.40 29.96 2.34
N ASP A 172 12.70 29.83 2.62
CA ASP A 172 13.77 29.51 1.67
C ASP A 172 14.27 28.06 1.84
N PHE A 173 13.42 27.16 2.35
CA PHE A 173 13.75 25.73 2.44
C PHE A 173 14.05 25.17 1.04
N ASP A 174 15.19 24.49 0.90
CA ASP A 174 15.59 23.87 -0.36
C ASP A 174 14.81 22.56 -0.56
N LEU A 175 13.78 22.61 -1.41
CA LEU A 175 12.94 21.44 -1.74
C LEU A 175 13.72 20.26 -2.33
N MET A 176 14.83 20.53 -3.04
CA MET A 176 15.60 19.49 -3.73
C MET A 176 16.61 18.83 -2.80
N ASN A 177 17.32 19.59 -1.95
CA ASN A 177 18.47 19.09 -1.19
C ASN A 177 18.39 19.37 0.32
N GLY A 178 17.29 19.95 0.79
CA GLY A 178 17.08 20.28 2.19
C GLY A 178 17.07 19.03 3.07
N SER A 179 17.72 19.11 4.23
CA SER A 179 17.69 18.02 5.20
C SER A 179 16.37 18.01 5.95
N PHE A 180 15.73 16.85 6.06
CA PHE A 180 14.61 16.58 6.95
C PHE A 180 14.69 15.14 7.47
N THR A 181 13.94 14.85 8.53
CA THR A 181 13.77 13.49 9.08
C THR A 181 12.32 13.09 8.88
N VAL A 182 12.07 11.88 8.39
CA VAL A 182 10.70 11.36 8.29
C VAL A 182 10.12 11.12 9.69
N GLY A 183 8.87 11.53 9.91
CA GLY A 183 8.16 11.48 11.18
C GLY A 183 8.43 12.64 12.14
N GLU A 184 9.21 13.64 11.74
CA GLU A 184 9.49 14.83 12.54
C GLU A 184 8.79 16.09 11.99
N GLU A 185 8.54 17.06 12.86
CA GLU A 185 8.04 18.39 12.46
C GLU A 185 8.91 19.02 11.36
N GLY A 186 8.28 19.85 10.51
CA GLY A 186 8.95 20.55 9.42
C GLY A 186 8.53 20.03 8.06
N PHE A 187 9.49 19.75 7.17
CA PHE A 187 9.16 19.43 5.77
C PHE A 187 8.37 18.14 5.61
N ASP A 188 8.62 17.13 6.46
CA ASP A 188 7.84 15.89 6.41
C ASP A 188 6.37 16.12 6.77
N GLN A 189 6.11 16.97 7.76
CA GLN A 189 4.75 17.39 8.12
C GLN A 189 4.04 18.16 7.00
N VAL A 190 4.78 18.83 6.10
CA VAL A 190 4.21 19.36 4.85
C VAL A 190 3.74 18.21 3.97
N LEU A 191 4.57 17.17 3.79
CA LEU A 191 4.22 16.00 2.96
C LEU A 191 3.02 15.23 3.53
N ASP A 192 2.84 15.21 4.86
CA ASP A 192 1.68 14.61 5.52
C ASP A 192 0.41 15.46 5.37
N ALA A 193 0.54 16.79 5.40
CA ALA A 193 -0.60 17.70 5.40
C ALA A 193 -1.13 18.02 4.00
N VAL A 194 -0.26 18.06 2.98
CA VAL A 194 -0.63 18.47 1.63
C VAL A 194 -0.17 17.48 0.57
N SER A 195 -1.06 17.15 -0.36
CA SER A 195 -0.74 16.43 -1.58
C SER A 195 -0.24 17.38 -2.66
N MET A 196 0.86 17.02 -3.29
CA MET A 196 1.45 17.70 -4.45
C MET A 196 1.38 16.73 -5.62
N THR A 197 0.65 17.11 -6.66
CA THR A 197 0.46 16.24 -7.84
C THR A 197 0.68 17.02 -9.11
N SER A 198 1.13 16.31 -10.13
CA SER A 198 1.09 16.73 -11.52
C SER A 198 0.32 15.69 -12.33
N ASP A 199 -0.59 16.13 -13.18
CA ASP A 199 -1.06 15.36 -14.32
C ASP A 199 -0.53 15.95 -15.63
N ASP A 200 -0.87 15.35 -16.76
CA ASP A 200 -0.46 15.76 -18.12
C ASP A 200 -0.38 17.27 -18.34
N THR A 201 -1.31 18.03 -17.74
CA THR A 201 -1.41 19.46 -17.96
C THR A 201 -1.45 20.29 -16.69
N THR A 202 -1.72 19.69 -15.52
CA THR A 202 -2.10 20.42 -14.32
C THR A 202 -1.17 20.09 -13.16
N VAL A 203 -0.65 21.12 -12.50
CA VAL A 203 -0.01 20.98 -11.19
C VAL A 203 -1.00 21.42 -10.12
N SER A 204 -1.16 20.64 -9.05
CA SER A 204 -2.06 20.99 -7.95
C SER A 204 -1.47 20.72 -6.57
N LEU A 205 -1.85 21.59 -5.63
CA LEU A 205 -1.61 21.45 -4.20
C LEU A 205 -2.96 21.32 -3.49
N THR A 206 -3.15 20.24 -2.75
CA THR A 206 -4.43 19.91 -2.11
C THR A 206 -4.20 19.58 -0.64
N ASP A 207 -5.05 20.08 0.26
CA ASP A 207 -5.00 19.66 1.66
C ASP A 207 -5.48 18.21 1.79
N ASN A 208 -4.67 17.35 2.42
CA ASN A 208 -4.95 15.92 2.49
C ASN A 208 -6.21 15.61 3.30
N ALA A 209 -6.52 16.37 4.36
CA ALA A 209 -7.71 16.08 5.14
C ALA A 209 -9.00 16.53 4.43
N SER A 210 -9.11 17.79 4.04
CA SER A 210 -10.33 18.35 3.46
C SER A 210 -10.52 17.99 1.98
N GLY A 211 -9.43 17.71 1.26
CA GLY A 211 -9.43 17.57 -0.20
C GLY A 211 -9.64 18.90 -0.94
N GLU A 212 -9.55 20.03 -0.24
CA GLU A 212 -9.66 21.36 -0.85
C GLU A 212 -8.40 21.69 -1.65
N VAL A 213 -8.60 22.15 -2.89
CA VAL A 213 -7.51 22.59 -3.77
C VAL A 213 -7.02 23.95 -3.28
N LEU A 214 -5.78 23.98 -2.79
CA LEU A 214 -5.12 25.18 -2.31
C LEU A 214 -4.59 26.01 -3.48
N PHE A 215 -4.13 25.31 -4.51
CA PHE A 215 -3.59 25.86 -5.73
C PHE A 215 -3.76 24.88 -6.90
N SER A 216 -4.03 25.39 -8.10
CA SER A 216 -3.88 24.63 -9.34
C SER A 216 -3.46 25.52 -10.52
N ASP A 217 -2.63 24.97 -11.40
CA ASP A 217 -2.17 25.62 -12.63
C ASP A 217 -2.21 24.64 -13.80
N ASP A 218 -3.07 24.90 -14.78
CA ASP A 218 -3.18 24.15 -16.05
C ASP A 218 -2.30 24.84 -17.11
N SER A 219 -1.26 24.15 -17.55
CA SER A 219 -0.31 24.59 -18.58
C SER A 219 -0.96 24.92 -19.95
N THR A 220 -2.21 24.51 -20.18
CA THR A 220 -2.99 24.83 -21.38
C THR A 220 -3.77 26.14 -21.26
N THR A 221 -3.90 26.70 -20.06
CA THR A 221 -4.52 27.98 -19.79
C THR A 221 -3.45 29.08 -19.61
N ASP A 222 -3.83 30.34 -19.83
CA ASP A 222 -2.92 31.47 -19.60
C ASP A 222 -3.00 31.86 -18.10
N GLY A 223 -2.17 31.24 -17.27
CA GLY A 223 -1.96 31.54 -15.85
C GLY A 223 -2.76 30.67 -14.87
N ILE A 224 -2.46 30.84 -13.59
CA ILE A 224 -2.97 30.05 -12.46
C ILE A 224 -4.51 29.95 -12.46
N ASP A 225 -5.02 28.72 -12.37
CA ASP A 225 -6.45 28.41 -12.39
C ASP A 225 -7.11 28.64 -11.01
N GLU A 226 -6.43 28.24 -9.94
CA GLU A 226 -6.86 28.45 -8.55
C GLU A 226 -5.67 28.81 -7.64
N GLU A 227 -5.84 29.82 -6.78
CA GLU A 227 -4.86 30.25 -5.79
C GLU A 227 -5.58 30.83 -4.58
N LEU A 228 -5.53 30.12 -3.46
CA LEU A 228 -6.04 30.63 -2.18
C LEU A 228 -5.05 31.62 -1.55
N SER A 229 -5.58 32.58 -0.79
CA SER A 229 -4.74 33.50 -0.04
C SER A 229 -4.04 32.81 1.13
N PRO A 230 -2.91 33.35 1.65
CA PRO A 230 -2.22 32.75 2.78
C PRO A 230 -3.11 32.54 4.03
N ASP A 231 -4.04 33.48 4.29
CA ASP A 231 -4.98 33.36 5.42
C ASP A 231 -5.99 32.22 5.18
N GLU A 232 -6.42 31.99 3.92
CA GLU A 232 -7.32 30.88 3.56
C GLU A 232 -6.60 29.53 3.64
N ILE A 233 -5.33 29.48 3.23
CA ILE A 233 -4.50 28.27 3.35
C ILE A 233 -4.29 27.92 4.83
N ASP A 234 -3.99 28.88 5.69
CA ASP A 234 -3.83 28.64 7.13
C ASP A 234 -5.13 28.14 7.78
N ASP A 235 -6.28 28.70 7.39
CA ASP A 235 -7.60 28.29 7.87
C ASP A 235 -7.98 26.84 7.44
N ILE A 236 -7.35 26.31 6.39
CA ILE A 236 -7.58 24.95 5.86
C ILE A 236 -6.52 23.96 6.40
N VAL A 237 -5.24 24.25 6.21
CA VAL A 237 -4.13 23.35 6.50
C VAL A 237 -3.76 23.35 7.99
N GLY A 238 -3.92 24.49 8.68
CA GLY A 238 -3.66 24.59 10.12
C GLY A 238 -4.46 23.56 10.94
N PRO A 239 -5.78 23.42 10.73
CA PRO A 239 -6.56 22.34 11.31
C PRO A 239 -6.07 20.92 10.98
N THR A 240 -5.53 20.68 9.79
CA THR A 240 -4.94 19.38 9.39
C THR A 240 -3.70 19.08 10.23
N ILE A 241 -2.80 20.05 10.35
CA ILE A 241 -1.57 19.96 11.17
C ILE A 241 -1.93 19.71 12.65
N ASP A 242 -2.87 20.48 13.20
CA ASP A 242 -3.33 20.30 14.59
C ASP A 242 -3.88 18.89 14.86
N ARG A 243 -4.47 18.23 13.85
CA ARG A 243 -4.97 16.85 13.95
C ARG A 243 -3.82 15.84 13.92
N ILE A 244 -2.86 16.02 13.00
CA ILE A 244 -1.64 15.19 12.92
C ILE A 244 -0.92 15.19 14.28
N ASP A 245 -0.73 16.35 14.90
CA ASP A 245 -0.06 16.49 16.20
C ASP A 245 -0.81 15.75 17.32
N GLN A 246 -2.14 15.92 17.40
CA GLN A 246 -2.96 15.26 18.42
C GLN A 246 -2.98 13.73 18.30
N ILE A 247 -3.03 13.22 17.06
CA ILE A 247 -2.99 11.78 16.79
C ILE A 247 -1.60 11.24 17.10
N THR A 248 -0.54 11.95 16.70
CA THR A 248 0.85 11.64 17.03
C THR A 248 1.07 11.55 18.54
N GLU A 249 0.56 12.49 19.32
CA GLU A 249 0.64 12.45 20.79
C GLU A 249 -0.10 11.23 21.37
N SER A 250 -1.26 10.89 20.82
CA SER A 250 -2.07 9.74 21.25
C SER A 250 -1.34 8.42 20.97
N PHE A 251 -0.79 8.23 19.78
CA PHE A 251 -0.03 7.03 19.42
C PHE A 251 1.27 6.93 20.21
N ASN A 252 2.04 8.02 20.35
CA ASN A 252 3.24 8.02 21.19
C ASN A 252 2.93 7.65 22.65
N THR A 253 1.76 8.03 23.17
CA THR A 253 1.30 7.60 24.51
C THR A 253 1.12 6.07 24.60
N ILE A 254 0.60 5.44 23.55
CA ILE A 254 0.42 3.98 23.49
C ILE A 254 1.79 3.29 23.29
N LEU A 255 2.56 3.72 22.30
CA LEU A 255 3.82 3.08 21.91
C LEU A 255 4.91 3.20 22.98
N ALA A 256 4.90 4.25 23.79
CA ALA A 256 5.77 4.37 24.96
C ALA A 256 5.61 3.21 25.97
N LEU A 257 4.48 2.49 25.96
CA LEU A 257 4.28 1.31 26.79
C LEU A 257 5.16 0.13 26.36
N TYR A 258 5.57 0.08 25.09
CA TYR A 258 6.35 -0.98 24.47
C TYR A 258 7.85 -0.66 24.41
N GLU A 259 8.30 0.54 24.82
CA GLU A 259 9.69 1.01 24.64
C GLU A 259 10.74 0.08 25.26
N THR A 260 10.45 -0.50 26.43
CA THR A 260 11.45 -1.28 27.20
C THR A 260 11.02 -2.70 27.54
N SER A 261 9.73 -3.00 27.45
CA SER A 261 9.15 -4.31 27.72
C SER A 261 7.72 -4.35 27.22
N GLU A 262 7.22 -5.55 26.95
CA GLU A 262 5.80 -5.77 26.69
C GLU A 262 4.92 -5.32 27.88
N PRO A 263 3.85 -4.53 27.64
CA PRO A 263 2.94 -4.08 28.68
C PRO A 263 2.02 -5.20 29.19
N SER A 264 1.38 -4.98 30.33
CA SER A 264 0.30 -5.87 30.77
C SER A 264 -1.05 -5.42 30.22
N LEU A 265 -2.00 -6.35 30.06
CA LEU A 265 -3.38 -6.01 29.65
C LEU A 265 -4.02 -4.94 30.54
N ASP A 266 -3.79 -4.98 31.86
CA ASP A 266 -4.28 -3.96 32.79
C ASP A 266 -3.70 -2.55 32.48
N THR A 267 -2.45 -2.50 32.01
CA THR A 267 -1.80 -1.26 31.58
C THR A 267 -2.40 -0.76 30.27
N LEU A 268 -2.56 -1.63 29.27
CA LEU A 268 -3.20 -1.28 28.00
C LEU A 268 -4.63 -0.77 28.21
N MET A 269 -5.43 -1.48 29.02
CA MET A 269 -6.79 -1.09 29.38
C MET A 269 -6.87 0.22 30.16
N THR A 270 -5.80 0.62 30.85
CA THR A 270 -5.75 1.88 31.61
C THR A 270 -5.30 3.06 30.74
N VAL A 271 -4.39 2.83 29.79
CA VAL A 271 -3.70 3.88 29.05
C VAL A 271 -4.21 3.99 27.60
N ALA A 272 -4.27 2.89 26.87
CA ALA A 272 -4.67 2.88 25.45
C ALA A 272 -6.19 2.91 25.29
N ARG A 273 -6.93 2.09 26.06
CA ARG A 273 -8.39 1.99 25.92
C ARG A 273 -9.15 3.34 26.00
N PRO A 274 -8.77 4.31 26.87
CA PRO A 274 -9.41 5.63 26.90
C PRO A 274 -9.20 6.49 25.64
N LEU A 275 -8.16 6.21 24.85
CA LEU A 275 -7.87 6.89 23.58
C LEU A 275 -8.68 6.31 22.41
N MET A 276 -9.36 5.19 22.63
CA MET A 276 -10.24 4.54 21.65
C MET A 276 -11.70 4.91 21.94
N THR A 277 -12.57 4.88 20.93
CA THR A 277 -14.01 5.07 21.13
C THR A 277 -14.67 3.86 21.79
N ASP A 278 -15.91 4.03 22.25
CA ASP A 278 -16.69 2.93 22.83
C ASP A 278 -17.14 1.93 21.76
N ASP A 279 -17.38 2.43 20.54
CA ASP A 279 -17.85 1.68 19.37
C ASP A 279 -16.74 1.38 18.36
N PHE A 280 -15.48 1.43 18.80
CA PHE A 280 -14.29 1.05 18.02
C PHE A 280 -14.48 -0.33 17.38
N LEU A 281 -14.03 -0.44 16.14
CA LEU A 281 -14.07 -1.67 15.36
C LEU A 281 -12.92 -1.63 14.36
N ASP A 282 -12.09 -2.66 14.41
CA ASP A 282 -10.90 -2.81 13.57
C ASP A 282 -10.74 -4.30 13.25
N ASP A 283 -10.83 -4.67 11.96
CA ASP A 283 -10.92 -6.05 11.48
C ASP A 283 -11.82 -6.95 12.34
N GLY A 284 -13.08 -6.55 12.52
CA GLY A 284 -14.08 -7.28 13.29
C GLY A 284 -13.83 -7.30 14.80
N SER A 285 -12.72 -6.75 15.28
CA SER A 285 -12.32 -6.72 16.69
C SER A 285 -12.76 -5.42 17.34
N ASN A 286 -13.43 -5.52 18.48
CA ASN A 286 -13.69 -4.34 19.31
C ASN A 286 -12.42 -3.92 20.08
N ALA A 287 -12.45 -2.76 20.72
CA ALA A 287 -11.26 -2.21 21.37
C ALA A 287 -10.68 -3.11 22.47
N ASP A 288 -11.52 -3.85 23.20
CA ASP A 288 -11.04 -4.71 24.28
C ASP A 288 -10.34 -5.96 23.70
N ASP A 289 -10.94 -6.57 22.66
CA ASP A 289 -10.38 -7.73 21.96
C ASP A 289 -9.08 -7.37 21.21
N MET A 290 -9.02 -6.18 20.61
CA MET A 290 -7.81 -5.67 19.94
C MET A 290 -6.64 -5.51 20.92
N LEU A 291 -6.89 -4.89 22.08
CA LEU A 291 -5.85 -4.74 23.11
C LEU A 291 -5.41 -6.07 23.73
N GLU A 292 -6.28 -7.09 23.75
CA GLU A 292 -5.89 -8.45 24.10
C GLU A 292 -4.98 -9.07 23.02
N ARG A 293 -5.32 -8.89 21.73
CA ARG A 293 -4.56 -9.42 20.60
C ARG A 293 -3.12 -8.90 20.55
N TRP A 294 -2.90 -7.64 20.90
CA TRP A 294 -1.56 -7.02 20.97
C TRP A 294 -0.59 -7.66 21.98
N LEU A 295 -1.06 -8.57 22.83
CA LEU A 295 -0.24 -9.33 23.78
C LEU A 295 -0.06 -10.80 23.39
N MET A 296 -0.76 -11.28 22.36
CA MET A 296 -0.96 -12.71 22.11
C MET A 296 -0.18 -13.25 20.91
N ASP A 297 0.74 -12.47 20.33
CA ASP A 297 1.59 -12.99 19.25
C ASP A 297 2.70 -13.89 19.81
N ASP A 298 2.29 -15.09 20.23
CA ASP A 298 3.13 -16.09 20.91
C ASP A 298 4.28 -16.60 20.02
N ASP A 299 4.20 -16.40 18.70
CA ASP A 299 5.15 -16.92 17.70
C ASP A 299 6.29 -15.93 17.35
N GLU A 300 6.10 -14.61 17.57
CA GLU A 300 7.10 -13.58 17.24
C GLU A 300 7.95 -13.10 18.43
N GLY A 301 7.57 -13.49 19.65
CA GLY A 301 8.21 -13.04 20.88
C GLY A 301 7.72 -11.64 21.32
N PRO A 302 8.29 -11.08 22.41
CA PRO A 302 7.75 -9.86 23.00
C PRO A 302 7.97 -8.67 22.06
N ILE A 303 6.88 -7.99 21.70
CA ILE A 303 6.90 -6.73 20.96
C ILE A 303 7.55 -5.65 21.85
N VAL A 304 8.76 -5.21 21.49
CA VAL A 304 9.52 -4.20 22.24
C VAL A 304 10.20 -3.24 21.27
N GLY A 305 10.18 -1.95 21.60
CA GLY A 305 10.84 -0.91 20.82
C GLY A 305 10.04 -0.43 19.61
N MET A 306 8.71 -0.55 19.66
CA MET A 306 7.85 0.09 18.67
C MET A 306 7.98 1.61 18.73
N SER A 307 7.98 2.25 17.56
CA SER A 307 7.96 3.70 17.39
C SER A 307 7.03 4.10 16.27
N LEU A 308 6.41 5.27 16.41
CA LEU A 308 5.64 5.89 15.33
C LEU A 308 6.61 6.39 14.26
N VAL A 309 6.25 6.18 12.99
CA VAL A 309 6.98 6.69 11.83
C VAL A 309 6.22 7.84 11.20
N SER A 310 4.93 7.68 10.91
CA SER A 310 4.12 8.76 10.32
C SER A 310 2.65 8.68 10.72
N VAL A 311 1.98 9.82 10.63
CA VAL A 311 0.52 9.96 10.67
C VAL A 311 0.13 10.72 9.42
N ALA A 312 -0.46 10.02 8.46
CA ALA A 312 -0.83 10.59 7.18
C ALA A 312 -2.36 10.65 7.06
N PRO A 313 -2.99 11.82 7.28
CA PRO A 313 -4.38 12.03 6.94
C PRO A 313 -4.61 11.71 5.47
N TYR A 314 -5.67 10.96 5.16
CA TYR A 314 -6.06 10.69 3.79
C TYR A 314 -7.27 11.53 3.37
N ARG A 315 -8.30 11.62 4.23
CA ARG A 315 -9.43 12.54 4.06
C ARG A 315 -10.35 12.59 5.26
N GLU A 316 -11.14 13.64 5.37
CA GLU A 316 -12.27 13.72 6.26
C GLU A 316 -13.33 12.68 5.89
N MET A 317 -14.01 12.19 6.92
CA MET A 317 -15.12 11.26 6.79
C MET A 317 -16.33 11.92 6.13
N LYS A 318 -16.92 11.22 5.15
CA LYS A 318 -18.01 11.73 4.31
C LYS A 318 -19.37 11.20 4.76
N SER A 319 -20.40 12.00 4.47
CA SER A 319 -21.79 11.54 4.51
C SER A 319 -22.27 11.18 3.10
N HIS A 320 -22.80 9.98 2.94
CA HIS A 320 -23.27 9.45 1.67
C HIS A 320 -24.79 9.38 1.65
N THR A 321 -25.39 9.62 0.49
CA THR A 321 -26.82 9.38 0.27
C THR A 321 -27.01 8.19 -0.64
N LEU A 322 -27.50 7.08 -0.08
CA LEU A 322 -27.76 5.84 -0.80
C LEU A 322 -29.27 5.56 -0.80
N LEU A 323 -29.90 5.60 -1.97
CA LEU A 323 -31.32 5.29 -2.16
C LEU A 323 -32.26 6.07 -1.21
N GLY A 324 -31.95 7.36 -1.02
CA GLY A 324 -32.68 8.25 -0.11
C GLY A 324 -32.44 8.02 1.39
N GLN A 325 -31.45 7.20 1.77
CA GLN A 325 -30.96 7.06 3.14
C GLN A 325 -29.58 7.71 3.26
N THR A 326 -29.38 8.50 4.32
CA THR A 326 -28.06 9.02 4.65
C THR A 326 -27.31 7.99 5.48
N ILE A 327 -26.10 7.67 5.09
CA ILE A 327 -25.13 6.94 5.91
C ILE A 327 -23.90 7.81 6.11
N ASP A 328 -23.42 7.87 7.33
CA ASP A 328 -22.32 8.73 7.73
C ASP A 328 -21.16 7.86 8.20
N GLU A 329 -19.98 8.01 7.59
CA GLU A 329 -18.80 7.22 7.93
C GLU A 329 -18.38 7.42 9.40
N LYS A 330 -18.53 8.65 9.90
CA LYS A 330 -18.28 9.00 11.30
C LYS A 330 -19.45 8.71 12.23
N GLY A 331 -20.50 8.01 11.78
CA GLY A 331 -21.69 7.74 12.60
C GLY A 331 -22.28 8.99 13.25
N ASP A 332 -22.47 8.95 14.58
CA ASP A 332 -23.05 10.07 15.36
C ASP A 332 -22.00 11.11 15.81
N TYR A 333 -20.72 10.96 15.42
CA TYR A 333 -19.65 11.88 15.80
C TYR A 333 -19.73 13.21 15.03
N ALA A 334 -19.14 14.27 15.58
CA ALA A 334 -19.17 15.59 14.97
C ALA A 334 -18.22 15.67 13.77
N ASN A 335 -17.01 15.15 13.95
CA ASN A 335 -15.94 15.11 12.94
C ASN A 335 -15.34 13.70 12.87
N GLY A 336 -14.79 13.36 11.71
CA GLY A 336 -14.11 12.08 11.47
C GLY A 336 -13.02 12.23 10.41
N LEU A 337 -11.96 11.44 10.53
CA LEU A 337 -10.78 11.51 9.68
C LEU A 337 -10.27 10.09 9.41
N TRP A 338 -10.10 9.75 8.13
CA TRP A 338 -9.35 8.58 7.69
C TRP A 338 -7.88 8.92 7.60
N CYS A 339 -7.03 8.03 8.10
CA CYS A 339 -5.58 8.19 8.11
C CYS A 339 -4.88 6.86 7.81
N TYR A 340 -3.65 6.95 7.35
CA TYR A 340 -2.68 5.87 7.50
C TYR A 340 -1.82 6.13 8.72
N ILE A 341 -1.53 5.06 9.47
CA ILE A 341 -0.55 5.07 10.55
C ILE A 341 0.59 4.16 10.13
N THR A 342 1.82 4.69 10.18
CA THR A 342 3.02 3.91 9.96
C THR A 342 3.75 3.73 11.28
N VAL A 343 4.01 2.48 11.66
CA VAL A 343 4.81 2.12 12.83
C VAL A 343 6.04 1.33 12.42
N ARG A 344 7.06 1.37 13.27
CA ARG A 344 8.28 0.57 13.12
C ARG A 344 8.55 -0.21 14.38
N TRP A 345 9.03 -1.44 14.23
CA TRP A 345 9.76 -2.15 15.29
C TRP A 345 10.92 -2.95 14.69
N GLY A 346 12.12 -2.79 15.25
CA GLY A 346 13.32 -3.35 14.63
C GLY A 346 13.53 -2.79 13.22
N ASP A 347 13.69 -3.70 12.25
CA ASP A 347 13.84 -3.37 10.82
C ASP A 347 12.50 -3.38 10.06
N ASN A 348 11.39 -3.70 10.74
CA ASN A 348 10.09 -3.84 10.08
C ASN A 348 9.30 -2.54 10.18
N ILE A 349 8.64 -2.19 9.09
CA ILE A 349 7.73 -1.05 8.97
C ILE A 349 6.39 -1.60 8.54
N GLU A 350 5.34 -1.18 9.25
CA GLU A 350 3.97 -1.55 8.95
C GLU A 350 3.15 -0.28 8.81
N THR A 351 2.38 -0.21 7.72
CA THR A 351 1.43 0.85 7.45
C THR A 351 0.04 0.24 7.42
N PHE A 352 -0.92 0.81 8.14
CA PHE A 352 -2.30 0.33 8.13
C PHE A 352 -3.30 1.49 8.05
N PRO A 353 -4.40 1.33 7.30
CA PRO A 353 -5.48 2.30 7.28
C PRO A 353 -6.24 2.27 8.59
N THR A 354 -6.66 3.43 9.08
CA THR A 354 -7.52 3.52 10.25
C THR A 354 -8.25 4.85 10.31
N SER A 355 -9.05 5.09 11.35
CA SER A 355 -9.75 6.36 11.51
C SER A 355 -9.79 6.90 12.92
N PHE A 356 -10.05 8.20 13.00
CA PHE A 356 -10.24 8.93 14.24
C PHE A 356 -11.51 9.75 14.18
N VAL A 357 -12.16 9.94 15.33
CA VAL A 357 -13.38 10.75 15.43
C VAL A 357 -13.36 11.68 16.62
N GLN A 358 -14.14 12.75 16.53
CA GLN A 358 -14.32 13.76 17.57
C GLN A 358 -15.79 13.85 17.97
N SER A 359 -16.09 13.58 19.25
CA SER A 359 -17.49 13.56 19.74
C SER A 359 -18.22 14.91 19.62
N THR A 360 -17.49 15.99 19.80
CA THR A 360 -17.94 17.38 19.59
C THR A 360 -16.77 18.20 19.11
N GLU A 361 -17.03 19.27 18.37
CA GLU A 361 -16.01 20.23 17.95
C GLU A 361 -15.09 20.65 19.12
N GLY A 362 -13.78 20.41 18.96
CA GLY A 362 -12.75 20.71 19.95
C GLY A 362 -12.56 19.69 21.08
N ALA A 363 -13.24 18.54 21.04
CA ALA A 363 -12.91 17.41 21.94
C ALA A 363 -11.62 16.70 21.49
N GLU A 364 -11.06 15.81 22.32
CA GLU A 364 -9.93 14.98 21.89
C GLU A 364 -10.35 14.04 20.74
N TRP A 365 -9.48 13.89 19.75
CA TRP A 365 -9.61 12.86 18.72
C TRP A 365 -9.39 11.49 19.35
N LYS A 366 -10.29 10.56 19.05
CA LYS A 366 -10.21 9.18 19.54
C LYS A 366 -10.12 8.22 18.38
N TRP A 367 -9.32 7.18 18.58
CA TRP A 367 -9.14 6.11 17.63
C TRP A 367 -10.45 5.32 17.44
N TYR A 368 -10.88 5.18 16.19
CA TYR A 368 -12.18 4.63 15.80
C TYR A 368 -12.07 3.29 15.05
N GLY A 369 -10.85 2.93 14.61
CA GLY A 369 -10.53 1.73 13.85
C GLY A 369 -10.81 1.88 12.35
N ASP A 370 -10.50 0.86 11.55
CA ASP A 370 -10.81 0.80 10.11
C ASP A 370 -12.31 0.67 9.79
N ARG A 371 -13.14 0.34 10.80
CA ARG A 371 -14.58 0.06 10.70
C ARG A 371 -14.96 -1.22 9.93
N ASN A 372 -13.99 -2.01 9.50
CA ASN A 372 -14.16 -3.31 8.88
C ASN A 372 -14.79 -4.31 9.88
N PRO A 373 -15.95 -4.92 9.56
CA PRO A 373 -16.60 -5.89 10.46
C PRO A 373 -16.08 -7.32 10.31
N PHE A 374 -15.16 -7.59 9.38
CA PHE A 374 -14.65 -8.92 9.09
C PHE A 374 -13.31 -9.14 9.78
N LEU A 375 -13.08 -10.35 10.32
CA LEU A 375 -11.80 -10.73 10.94
C LEU A 375 -10.70 -11.02 9.93
N ASP A 376 -11.10 -11.35 8.71
CA ASP A 376 -10.25 -11.73 7.58
C ASP A 376 -11.02 -11.29 6.31
N GLY A 377 -10.43 -10.37 5.56
CA GLY A 377 -11.04 -9.72 4.41
C GLY A 377 -11.90 -8.52 4.72
N GLY A 378 -12.78 -8.15 3.78
CA GLY A 378 -13.49 -6.87 3.79
C GLY A 378 -12.88 -5.85 2.84
N ASP A 379 -12.05 -6.31 1.91
CA ASP A 379 -11.12 -5.56 1.06
C ASP A 379 -11.32 -5.92 -0.42
N VAL A 380 -10.64 -5.17 -1.27
CA VAL A 380 -10.51 -5.42 -2.70
C VAL A 380 -9.05 -5.31 -3.13
N ASP A 381 -8.58 -6.33 -3.83
CA ASP A 381 -7.23 -6.38 -4.37
C ASP A 381 -7.25 -6.35 -5.90
N ALA A 382 -6.20 -5.78 -6.49
CA ALA A 382 -5.99 -5.87 -7.91
C ALA A 382 -5.37 -7.24 -8.22
N GLU A 383 -6.04 -8.00 -9.09
CA GLU A 383 -5.60 -9.35 -9.43
C GLU A 383 -5.63 -9.57 -10.95
N ALA A 384 -4.56 -10.18 -11.45
CA ALA A 384 -4.47 -10.71 -12.80
C ALA A 384 -4.43 -12.24 -12.75
N VAL A 385 -5.19 -12.90 -13.62
CA VAL A 385 -5.34 -14.35 -13.64
C VAL A 385 -5.01 -14.91 -15.03
N GLN A 386 -4.12 -15.90 -15.08
CA GLN A 386 -3.84 -16.70 -16.27
C GLN A 386 -4.41 -18.11 -16.11
N ILE A 387 -5.33 -18.49 -17.00
CA ILE A 387 -5.91 -19.84 -17.02
C ILE A 387 -5.37 -20.64 -18.20
N ILE A 388 -4.81 -21.81 -17.93
CA ILE A 388 -4.26 -22.74 -18.93
C ILE A 388 -5.09 -24.02 -18.97
N GLN A 389 -5.71 -24.28 -20.13
CA GLN A 389 -6.54 -25.46 -20.42
C GLN A 389 -6.03 -26.16 -21.69
N GLY A 390 -5.07 -27.07 -21.52
CA GLY A 390 -4.41 -27.71 -22.65
C GLY A 390 -3.62 -26.69 -23.48
N ASP A 391 -3.99 -26.50 -24.75
CA ASP A 391 -3.34 -25.53 -25.66
C ASP A 391 -3.98 -24.13 -25.60
N TYR A 392 -4.96 -23.91 -24.71
CA TYR A 392 -5.69 -22.65 -24.58
C TYR A 392 -5.23 -21.89 -23.34
N THR A 393 -4.86 -20.63 -23.53
CA THR A 393 -4.59 -19.68 -22.45
C THR A 393 -5.61 -18.54 -22.51
N THR A 394 -6.19 -18.21 -21.36
CA THR A 394 -7.08 -17.06 -21.16
C THR A 394 -6.50 -16.18 -20.07
N TYR A 395 -6.60 -14.86 -20.24
CA TYR A 395 -6.21 -13.88 -19.24
C TYR A 395 -7.44 -13.15 -18.74
N TYR A 396 -7.42 -12.81 -17.45
CA TYR A 396 -8.35 -11.88 -16.83
C TYR A 396 -7.55 -10.89 -15.99
N SER A 397 -8.07 -9.67 -15.87
CA SER A 397 -7.53 -8.64 -14.99
C SER A 397 -8.70 -7.89 -14.38
N GLY A 398 -8.66 -7.68 -13.07
CA GLY A 398 -9.82 -7.23 -12.34
C GLY A 398 -9.55 -6.98 -10.87
N LEU A 399 -10.65 -6.97 -10.13
CA LEU A 399 -10.65 -6.85 -8.68
C LEU A 399 -11.08 -8.17 -8.07
N ASP A 400 -10.26 -8.76 -7.20
CA ASP A 400 -10.74 -9.77 -6.27
C ASP A 400 -11.42 -9.08 -5.09
N VAL A 401 -12.57 -9.59 -4.70
CA VAL A 401 -13.36 -9.08 -3.57
C VAL A 401 -13.36 -10.15 -2.49
N TRP A 402 -12.43 -10.00 -1.54
CA TRP A 402 -12.23 -10.98 -0.49
C TRP A 402 -13.10 -10.65 0.73
N ILE A 403 -14.22 -11.35 0.90
CA ILE A 403 -15.10 -11.18 2.07
C ILE A 403 -15.47 -12.53 2.67
N GLU A 404 -14.77 -12.90 3.74
CA GLU A 404 -15.02 -14.12 4.51
C GLU A 404 -15.32 -13.82 5.99
N ASP A 405 -16.56 -14.07 6.43
CA ASP A 405 -16.96 -13.84 7.83
C ASP A 405 -16.57 -15.03 8.74
N THR A 406 -15.28 -15.34 8.77
CA THR A 406 -14.69 -16.45 9.55
C THR A 406 -14.86 -16.18 11.05
N GLY A 407 -15.97 -16.66 11.63
CA GLY A 407 -16.34 -16.38 13.02
C GLY A 407 -17.76 -15.83 13.19
N ASN A 408 -18.40 -15.43 12.10
CA ASN A 408 -19.74 -14.84 12.05
C ASN A 408 -19.84 -13.50 12.79
N VAL A 409 -18.79 -12.69 12.82
CA VAL A 409 -18.76 -11.38 13.50
C VAL A 409 -19.70 -10.41 12.80
N ALA A 410 -19.55 -10.25 11.48
CA ALA A 410 -20.39 -9.35 10.68
C ALA A 410 -21.86 -9.83 10.68
N TYR A 411 -22.08 -11.12 10.47
CA TYR A 411 -23.42 -11.73 10.46
C TYR A 411 -24.12 -11.63 11.82
N THR A 412 -23.41 -11.86 12.93
CA THR A 412 -24.00 -11.70 14.28
C THR A 412 -24.34 -10.24 14.58
N SER A 413 -23.64 -9.30 13.95
CA SER A 413 -23.92 -7.86 13.98
C SER A 413 -25.08 -7.45 13.06
N GLY A 414 -25.62 -8.40 12.29
CA GLY A 414 -26.82 -8.26 11.48
C GLY A 414 -26.56 -7.89 10.02
N ILE A 415 -25.31 -7.99 9.54
CA ILE A 415 -24.93 -7.76 8.14
C ILE A 415 -25.16 -9.06 7.35
N VAL A 416 -26.05 -9.05 6.37
CA VAL A 416 -26.38 -10.22 5.53
C VAL A 416 -26.00 -10.06 4.06
N ALA A 417 -25.71 -8.82 3.65
CA ALA A 417 -25.20 -8.48 2.33
C ALA A 417 -24.23 -7.30 2.45
N VAL A 418 -23.37 -7.14 1.45
CA VAL A 418 -22.43 -6.02 1.34
C VAL A 418 -22.63 -5.37 -0.04
N VAL A 419 -22.63 -4.05 -0.08
CA VAL A 419 -22.60 -3.28 -1.33
C VAL A 419 -21.28 -2.55 -1.39
N ILE A 420 -20.54 -2.71 -2.49
CA ILE A 420 -19.28 -2.00 -2.74
C ILE A 420 -19.53 -0.95 -3.82
N ILE A 421 -19.20 0.30 -3.55
CA ILE A 421 -19.50 1.45 -4.40
C ILE A 421 -18.19 2.03 -4.91
N ASN A 422 -18.08 2.12 -6.25
CA ASN A 422 -16.99 2.79 -6.95
C ASN A 422 -17.45 3.16 -8.38
N ASN A 423 -16.85 4.17 -8.98
CA ASN A 423 -17.19 4.64 -10.33
C ASN A 423 -16.86 3.63 -11.43
N SER A 424 -15.89 2.74 -11.20
CA SER A 424 -15.50 1.66 -12.11
C SER A 424 -16.54 0.54 -12.24
N PHE A 425 -17.55 0.52 -11.37
CA PHE A 425 -18.55 -0.55 -11.31
C PHE A 425 -19.81 -0.31 -12.16
N PRO A 426 -20.59 -1.37 -12.41
CA PRO A 426 -21.85 -1.28 -13.15
C PRO A 426 -22.89 -0.45 -12.39
N LEU A 427 -23.77 0.20 -13.16
CA LEU A 427 -24.91 0.95 -12.62
C LEU A 427 -25.91 0.01 -11.92
N ILE A 428 -26.12 0.19 -10.62
CA ILE A 428 -27.09 -0.61 -9.84
C ILE A 428 -28.35 0.17 -9.45
N ALA A 429 -28.28 1.50 -9.37
CA ALA A 429 -29.45 2.32 -9.10
C ALA A 429 -29.32 3.74 -9.69
N THR A 430 -30.47 4.34 -9.98
CA THR A 430 -30.58 5.76 -10.35
C THR A 430 -31.43 6.47 -9.30
N ASP A 431 -30.86 7.44 -8.61
CA ASP A 431 -31.61 8.40 -7.79
C ASP A 431 -31.91 9.67 -8.60
N THR A 432 -32.68 10.61 -8.02
CA THR A 432 -33.09 11.84 -8.71
C THR A 432 -31.94 12.78 -9.04
N ASP A 433 -30.82 12.66 -8.32
CA ASP A 433 -29.67 13.54 -8.43
C ASP A 433 -28.34 12.80 -8.72
N ASP A 434 -28.24 11.47 -8.46
CA ASP A 434 -27.03 10.68 -8.73
C ASP A 434 -27.29 9.23 -9.15
N SER A 435 -26.33 8.66 -9.88
CA SER A 435 -26.31 7.25 -10.27
C SER A 435 -25.36 6.45 -9.38
N ILE A 436 -25.86 5.41 -8.71
CA ILE A 436 -25.06 4.54 -7.84
C ILE A 436 -24.51 3.39 -8.68
N ARG A 437 -23.19 3.25 -8.67
CA ARG A 437 -22.45 2.16 -9.30
C ARG A 437 -21.86 1.25 -8.23
N GLY A 438 -21.98 -0.06 -8.41
CA GLY A 438 -21.48 -0.98 -7.40
C GLY A 438 -21.68 -2.46 -7.64
N LEU A 439 -21.05 -3.25 -6.79
CA LEU A 439 -21.24 -4.69 -6.68
C LEU A 439 -22.10 -5.01 -5.45
N VAL A 440 -22.95 -6.03 -5.56
CA VAL A 440 -23.79 -6.50 -4.45
C VAL A 440 -23.38 -7.93 -4.13
N LEU A 441 -22.84 -8.11 -2.94
CA LEU A 441 -22.42 -9.40 -2.43
C LEU A 441 -23.42 -9.91 -1.40
N ALA A 442 -23.77 -11.19 -1.51
CA ALA A 442 -24.65 -11.86 -0.57
C ALA A 442 -23.94 -13.07 0.01
N ARG A 443 -24.18 -13.32 1.30
CA ARG A 443 -23.69 -14.53 1.96
C ARG A 443 -24.32 -15.77 1.33
N MET A 444 -23.49 -16.77 1.01
CA MET A 444 -23.94 -17.95 0.27
C MET A 444 -24.91 -18.83 1.10
N ASP A 445 -24.56 -19.18 2.34
CA ASP A 445 -25.47 -19.82 3.30
C ASP A 445 -24.96 -19.69 4.76
N ASP A 446 -25.70 -20.24 5.72
CA ASP A 446 -25.31 -20.21 7.13
C ASP A 446 -24.05 -21.05 7.44
N VAL A 447 -23.56 -21.85 6.48
CA VAL A 447 -22.46 -22.82 6.64
C VAL A 447 -21.17 -22.32 5.99
N SER A 448 -21.25 -21.64 4.84
CA SER A 448 -20.16 -20.93 4.19
C SER A 448 -20.21 -19.44 4.59
N PRO A 449 -19.19 -18.94 5.32
CA PRO A 449 -19.14 -17.54 5.74
C PRO A 449 -18.79 -16.57 4.60
N GLU A 450 -18.67 -17.05 3.36
CA GLU A 450 -18.28 -16.25 2.20
C GLU A 450 -19.43 -15.42 1.63
N TYR A 451 -19.10 -14.18 1.24
CA TYR A 451 -19.97 -13.30 0.48
C TYR A 451 -19.53 -13.32 -0.98
N LYS A 452 -20.47 -13.52 -1.91
CA LYS A 452 -20.18 -13.55 -3.36
C LYS A 452 -21.03 -12.56 -4.11
N ILE A 453 -20.49 -12.05 -5.22
CA ILE A 453 -21.16 -11.15 -6.15
C ILE A 453 -22.42 -11.82 -6.70
N THR A 454 -23.54 -11.09 -6.67
CA THR A 454 -24.86 -11.63 -7.06
C THR A 454 -25.64 -10.78 -8.07
N ASN A 455 -25.24 -9.51 -8.26
CA ASN A 455 -25.94 -8.59 -9.16
C ASN A 455 -25.46 -8.65 -10.62
N VAL A 456 -24.31 -9.28 -10.88
CA VAL A 456 -23.73 -9.47 -12.22
C VAL A 456 -23.26 -10.91 -12.42
N GLU A 457 -23.10 -11.30 -13.67
CA GLU A 457 -22.39 -12.55 -14.02
C GLU A 457 -20.90 -12.27 -14.02
N THR A 458 -20.10 -13.21 -13.49
CA THR A 458 -18.63 -13.14 -13.50
C THR A 458 -18.06 -14.27 -14.36
N ALA A 459 -16.99 -13.98 -15.11
CA ALA A 459 -16.42 -14.91 -16.07
C ALA A 459 -15.50 -15.96 -15.44
N TYR A 460 -14.82 -15.60 -14.34
CA TYR A 460 -13.88 -16.46 -13.61
C TYR A 460 -14.53 -17.04 -12.35
N HIS A 461 -14.48 -16.33 -11.22
CA HIS A 461 -15.08 -16.72 -9.94
C HIS A 461 -16.06 -15.66 -9.43
N SER A 462 -16.95 -16.04 -8.51
CA SER A 462 -18.02 -15.14 -8.03
C SER A 462 -17.57 -14.12 -6.98
N ASN A 463 -16.28 -14.04 -6.68
CA ASN A 463 -15.62 -12.98 -5.90
C ASN A 463 -14.76 -12.06 -6.78
N PHE A 464 -14.55 -12.39 -8.06
CA PHE A 464 -13.67 -11.64 -8.94
C PHE A 464 -14.48 -10.89 -10.01
N TYR A 465 -14.23 -9.59 -10.19
CA TYR A 465 -14.89 -8.75 -11.20
C TYR A 465 -13.87 -8.17 -12.17
N SER A 466 -13.86 -8.66 -13.41
CA SER A 466 -12.81 -8.36 -14.40
C SER A 466 -13.21 -7.31 -15.44
N GLU A 467 -12.23 -6.84 -16.23
CA GLU A 467 -12.47 -5.99 -17.41
C GLU A 467 -13.42 -6.69 -18.40
N THR A 468 -13.25 -8.00 -18.64
CA THR A 468 -14.19 -8.83 -19.40
C THR A 468 -15.62 -8.81 -18.83
N ASP A 469 -15.78 -8.71 -17.50
CA ASP A 469 -17.09 -8.62 -16.83
C ASP A 469 -17.68 -7.19 -16.84
N GLY A 470 -16.92 -6.21 -17.34
CA GLY A 470 -17.32 -4.82 -17.52
C GLY A 470 -16.76 -3.84 -16.49
N LEU A 471 -15.70 -4.22 -15.76
CA LEU A 471 -14.93 -3.28 -14.93
C LEU A 471 -14.38 -2.15 -15.82
N ASP A 472 -14.69 -0.91 -15.45
CA ASP A 472 -14.19 0.29 -16.11
C ASP A 472 -12.93 0.80 -15.37
N ILE A 473 -11.78 0.23 -15.69
CA ILE A 473 -10.48 0.56 -15.05
C ILE A 473 -10.19 2.06 -15.16
N ALA A 474 -10.46 2.66 -16.33
CA ALA A 474 -10.28 4.10 -16.54
C ALA A 474 -11.24 4.95 -15.70
N GLY A 475 -12.42 4.40 -15.37
CA GLY A 475 -13.40 5.02 -14.48
C GLY A 475 -13.03 4.97 -12.99
N MET A 476 -11.96 4.27 -12.60
CA MET A 476 -11.44 4.24 -11.24
C MET A 476 -10.55 5.47 -10.99
N THR A 477 -11.13 6.55 -10.47
CA THR A 477 -10.46 7.86 -10.35
C THR A 477 -9.76 8.09 -9.02
N ASP A 478 -10.23 7.49 -7.92
CA ASP A 478 -9.81 7.80 -6.55
C ASP A 478 -9.31 6.58 -5.75
N MET A 479 -9.19 5.41 -6.39
CA MET A 479 -8.74 4.13 -5.81
C MET A 479 -9.51 3.65 -4.57
N GLU A 480 -10.50 4.41 -4.12
CA GLU A 480 -11.27 4.19 -2.91
C GLU A 480 -12.55 3.42 -3.20
N PHE A 481 -12.84 2.44 -2.35
CA PHE A 481 -14.02 1.62 -2.40
C PHE A 481 -14.82 1.82 -1.11
N LEU A 482 -16.06 2.29 -1.24
CA LEU A 482 -16.98 2.41 -0.12
C LEU A 482 -17.75 1.11 0.04
N PHE A 483 -17.58 0.45 1.18
CA PHE A 483 -18.32 -0.73 1.54
C PHE A 483 -19.49 -0.39 2.45
N VAL A 484 -20.64 -1.00 2.19
CA VAL A 484 -21.87 -0.80 2.96
C VAL A 484 -22.43 -2.14 3.39
N GLY A 485 -22.39 -2.42 4.69
CA GLY A 485 -23.04 -3.58 5.29
C GLY A 485 -24.56 -3.38 5.35
N ILE A 486 -25.33 -4.34 4.84
CA ILE A 486 -26.79 -4.27 4.72
C ILE A 486 -27.45 -5.34 5.59
N ASP A 487 -28.50 -4.95 6.33
CA ASP A 487 -29.30 -5.89 7.12
C ASP A 487 -30.41 -6.60 6.33
N GLU A 488 -31.08 -7.56 6.98
CA GLU A 488 -32.21 -8.31 6.40
C GLU A 488 -33.37 -7.43 5.88
N ALA A 489 -33.50 -6.21 6.41
CA ALA A 489 -34.51 -5.25 5.99
C ALA A 489 -34.07 -4.39 4.79
N GLY A 490 -32.82 -4.53 4.33
CA GLY A 490 -32.22 -3.70 3.29
C GLY A 490 -31.73 -2.35 3.81
N THR A 491 -31.47 -2.22 5.12
CA THR A 491 -31.01 -0.98 5.74
C THR A 491 -29.49 -0.99 5.89
N PRO A 492 -28.79 0.09 5.50
CA PRO A 492 -27.38 0.26 5.81
C PRO A 492 -27.12 0.18 7.33
N LYS A 493 -26.09 -0.58 7.72
CA LYS A 493 -25.72 -0.84 9.12
C LYS A 493 -24.38 -0.26 9.51
N LEU A 494 -23.41 -0.43 8.62
CA LEU A 494 -22.02 -0.11 8.85
C LEU A 494 -21.41 0.27 7.50
N VAL A 495 -20.45 1.18 7.55
CA VAL A 495 -19.63 1.55 6.40
C VAL A 495 -18.18 1.50 6.82
N TRP A 496 -17.36 1.09 5.88
CA TRP A 496 -15.91 1.16 5.94
C TRP A 496 -15.41 1.43 4.52
N ILE A 497 -14.14 1.75 4.41
CA ILE A 497 -13.49 1.98 3.14
C ILE A 497 -12.34 1.00 2.99
N ASP A 498 -12.04 0.71 1.75
CA ASP A 498 -10.75 0.15 1.37
C ASP A 498 -10.15 1.03 0.27
N VAL A 499 -8.84 1.08 0.20
CA VAL A 499 -8.11 1.90 -0.76
C VAL A 499 -7.11 1.01 -1.45
N LEU A 500 -7.32 0.85 -2.75
CA LEU A 500 -6.51 -0.03 -3.56
C LEU A 500 -5.12 0.60 -3.82
N SER A 501 -4.07 -0.17 -3.56
CA SER A 501 -2.67 0.26 -3.72
C SER A 501 -2.31 0.58 -5.18
N ARG A 502 -2.89 -0.16 -6.15
CA ARG A 502 -2.64 -0.01 -7.59
C ARG A 502 -3.83 -0.45 -8.44
N LYS A 503 -4.08 0.19 -9.59
CA LYS A 503 -5.15 -0.21 -10.51
C LYS A 503 -4.90 -1.60 -11.11
N PRO A 504 -5.95 -2.38 -11.42
CA PRO A 504 -5.82 -3.53 -12.30
C PRO A 504 -5.19 -3.12 -13.64
N LEU A 505 -4.35 -3.98 -14.19
CA LEU A 505 -3.82 -3.81 -15.54
C LEU A 505 -4.93 -4.02 -16.59
N HIS A 506 -4.79 -3.51 -17.81
CA HIS A 506 -5.69 -3.94 -18.89
C HIS A 506 -5.40 -5.38 -19.27
N GLU A 507 -6.45 -6.16 -19.56
CA GLU A 507 -6.32 -7.56 -20.00
C GLU A 507 -5.50 -7.69 -21.29
N THR A 508 -5.41 -6.62 -22.09
CA THR A 508 -4.58 -6.56 -23.31
C THR A 508 -3.09 -6.43 -23.06
N ASP A 509 -2.72 -5.98 -21.87
CA ASP A 509 -1.33 -5.66 -21.49
C ASP A 509 -0.70 -6.83 -20.73
N LEU A 510 -1.49 -7.85 -20.38
CA LEU A 510 -1.01 -9.06 -19.72
C LEU A 510 -0.17 -9.93 -20.66
N GLU A 511 1.07 -10.19 -20.24
CA GLU A 511 2.02 -11.07 -20.92
C GLU A 511 2.32 -12.33 -20.11
N SER A 512 2.80 -13.39 -20.78
CA SER A 512 2.98 -14.70 -20.12
C SER A 512 4.11 -14.76 -19.10
N ASP A 513 5.07 -13.86 -19.19
CA ASP A 513 6.24 -13.76 -18.28
C ASP A 513 5.94 -13.01 -16.98
N MET A 514 4.74 -12.44 -16.87
CA MET A 514 4.18 -11.88 -15.63
C MET A 514 3.67 -12.95 -14.65
N PHE A 515 3.58 -14.21 -15.09
CA PHE A 515 2.91 -15.27 -14.37
C PHE A 515 3.87 -16.43 -14.03
N PRO A 516 3.68 -17.13 -12.91
CA PRO A 516 4.45 -18.32 -12.56
C PRO A 516 4.21 -19.46 -13.56
N VAL A 517 5.29 -20.12 -13.99
CA VAL A 517 5.24 -21.19 -14.98
C VAL A 517 5.34 -22.55 -14.32
N LEU A 518 4.29 -23.37 -14.42
CA LEU A 518 4.28 -24.74 -13.91
C LEU A 518 5.31 -25.62 -14.66
N ILE A 519 6.23 -26.22 -13.92
CA ILE A 519 7.22 -27.17 -14.46
C ILE A 519 6.72 -28.61 -14.33
N SER A 520 6.08 -28.95 -13.22
CA SER A 520 5.55 -30.30 -12.95
C SER A 520 4.55 -30.24 -11.80
N PRO A 521 3.45 -31.02 -11.83
CA PRO A 521 3.04 -31.95 -12.88
C PRO A 521 2.29 -31.26 -14.03
N THR A 522 2.60 -31.62 -15.27
CA THR A 522 1.99 -31.02 -16.48
C THR A 522 0.85 -31.84 -17.08
N THR A 523 0.63 -33.05 -16.58
CA THR A 523 -0.44 -33.95 -17.03
C THR A 523 -1.04 -34.72 -15.86
N LEU A 524 -2.28 -35.18 -16.01
CA LEU A 524 -2.96 -35.98 -15.00
C LEU A 524 -2.22 -37.29 -14.65
N ALA A 525 -1.48 -37.84 -15.63
CA ALA A 525 -0.70 -39.07 -15.46
C ALA A 525 0.51 -38.92 -14.52
N GLU A 526 0.95 -37.68 -14.26
CA GLU A 526 2.06 -37.37 -13.35
C GLU A 526 1.60 -37.26 -11.88
N LEU A 527 0.28 -37.22 -11.62
CA LEU A 527 -0.28 -37.22 -10.27
C LEU A 527 -0.27 -38.62 -9.66
N ASP A 528 0.66 -38.86 -8.72
CA ASP A 528 0.75 -40.10 -7.94
C ASP A 528 -0.22 -40.06 -6.73
N ILE A 529 -1.52 -40.22 -7.02
CA ILE A 529 -2.59 -40.20 -6.02
C ILE A 529 -3.21 -41.61 -5.86
N PRO A 530 -3.27 -42.19 -4.64
CA PRO A 530 -2.80 -41.62 -3.37
C PRO A 530 -1.27 -41.78 -3.21
N GLY A 531 -0.61 -40.74 -2.71
CA GLY A 531 0.85 -40.70 -2.59
C GLY A 531 1.36 -39.29 -2.29
N THR A 532 2.58 -38.97 -2.70
CA THR A 532 3.13 -37.62 -2.59
C THR A 532 3.16 -36.99 -3.97
N VAL A 533 2.50 -35.84 -4.12
CA VAL A 533 2.54 -35.04 -5.34
C VAL A 533 3.49 -33.87 -5.11
N THR A 534 4.57 -33.79 -5.88
CA THR A 534 5.45 -32.62 -5.89
C THR A 534 5.02 -31.69 -7.00
N VAL A 535 4.71 -30.45 -6.62
CA VAL A 535 4.45 -29.34 -7.54
C VAL A 535 5.71 -28.49 -7.60
N SER A 536 6.14 -28.10 -8.80
CA SER A 536 7.32 -27.27 -9.04
C SER A 536 7.06 -26.27 -10.15
N TRP A 537 7.62 -25.08 -10.02
CA TRP A 537 7.37 -23.95 -10.91
C TRP A 537 8.64 -23.14 -11.16
N GLN A 538 8.53 -22.21 -12.10
CA GLN A 538 9.46 -21.12 -12.32
C GLN A 538 8.77 -19.82 -11.94
N ASN A 539 9.44 -18.97 -11.15
CA ASN A 539 8.93 -17.64 -10.84
C ASN A 539 8.84 -16.78 -12.13
N PRO A 540 7.99 -15.74 -12.13
CA PRO A 540 7.95 -14.72 -13.16
C PRO A 540 9.33 -14.09 -13.44
N SER A 541 9.45 -13.36 -14.55
CA SER A 541 10.71 -12.71 -14.93
C SER A 541 10.57 -11.24 -15.27
N ASN A 542 9.47 -10.61 -14.87
CA ASN A 542 9.20 -9.20 -15.08
C ASN A 542 9.39 -8.40 -13.77
N GLU A 543 9.11 -7.10 -13.84
CA GLU A 543 9.24 -6.17 -12.71
C GLU A 543 8.04 -6.12 -11.76
N TYR A 544 6.95 -6.83 -12.08
CA TYR A 544 5.69 -6.73 -11.33
C TYR A 544 5.59 -7.75 -10.20
N THR A 545 6.44 -8.78 -10.18
CA THR A 545 6.32 -9.92 -9.27
C THR A 545 7.67 -10.53 -8.94
N ASP A 546 7.88 -10.86 -7.66
CA ASP A 546 9.18 -11.32 -7.18
C ASP A 546 9.19 -12.81 -6.78
N PHE A 547 8.09 -13.33 -6.24
CA PHE A 547 8.04 -14.69 -5.69
C PHE A 547 6.63 -15.32 -5.74
N VAL A 548 6.61 -16.66 -5.62
CA VAL A 548 5.38 -17.41 -5.36
C VAL A 548 5.07 -17.35 -3.88
N ASP A 549 3.86 -16.90 -3.57
CA ASP A 549 3.35 -16.80 -2.21
C ASP A 549 2.60 -18.09 -1.83
N TRP A 550 1.78 -18.59 -2.74
CA TRP A 550 0.83 -19.65 -2.43
C TRP A 550 0.66 -20.65 -3.56
N VAL A 551 0.46 -21.92 -3.20
CA VAL A 551 0.22 -23.01 -4.16
C VAL A 551 -0.90 -23.91 -3.66
N ASP A 552 -1.87 -24.19 -4.51
CA ASP A 552 -2.84 -25.26 -4.29
C ASP A 552 -2.83 -26.37 -5.33
N LEU A 553 -3.26 -27.52 -4.85
CA LEU A 553 -3.64 -28.68 -5.63
C LEU A 553 -5.09 -29.02 -5.32
N SER A 554 -5.95 -28.91 -6.32
CA SER A 554 -7.38 -29.16 -6.20
C SER A 554 -7.90 -30.14 -7.27
N TRP A 555 -8.94 -30.91 -6.95
CA TRP A 555 -9.58 -31.80 -7.92
C TRP A 555 -11.04 -32.11 -7.58
N TRP A 556 -11.79 -32.45 -8.63
CA TRP A 556 -13.21 -32.77 -8.55
C TRP A 556 -13.48 -34.26 -8.36
N ASN A 557 -14.45 -34.58 -7.49
CA ASN A 557 -14.99 -35.93 -7.37
C ASN A 557 -16.53 -35.92 -7.21
N TYR A 558 -17.16 -37.10 -7.31
CA TYR A 558 -18.62 -37.26 -7.21
C TYR A 558 -19.26 -36.84 -5.86
N ASN A 559 -18.45 -36.64 -4.82
CA ASN A 559 -18.84 -36.22 -3.48
C ASN A 559 -18.46 -34.76 -3.16
N GLY A 560 -17.91 -34.01 -4.13
CA GLY A 560 -17.46 -32.63 -3.96
C GLY A 560 -15.97 -32.44 -4.27
N ASP A 561 -15.50 -31.23 -4.03
CA ASP A 561 -14.16 -30.78 -4.40
C ASP A 561 -13.20 -31.09 -3.26
N THR A 562 -11.95 -31.43 -3.57
CA THR A 562 -10.89 -31.53 -2.55
C THR A 562 -9.79 -30.57 -2.95
N ARG A 563 -9.38 -29.73 -1.99
CA ARG A 563 -8.28 -28.76 -2.12
C ARG A 563 -7.24 -29.07 -1.04
N MET A 564 -5.99 -28.96 -1.42
CA MET A 564 -4.82 -28.96 -0.54
C MET A 564 -3.98 -27.76 -0.94
N ASP A 565 -3.50 -27.04 0.05
CA ASP A 565 -2.82 -25.77 -0.10
C ASP A 565 -1.55 -25.74 0.75
N SER A 566 -0.61 -24.90 0.34
CA SER A 566 0.67 -24.68 1.01
C SER A 566 1.07 -23.23 0.78
N ASP A 567 1.41 -22.56 1.87
CA ASP A 567 2.00 -21.22 1.84
C ASP A 567 3.52 -21.30 1.70
N ASN A 568 4.14 -20.20 1.28
CA ASN A 568 5.59 -20.08 1.23
C ASN A 568 6.19 -20.25 2.64
N PRO A 569 7.11 -21.20 2.86
CA PRO A 569 7.66 -21.44 4.19
C PRO A 569 8.50 -20.26 4.72
N ALA A 570 8.97 -19.35 3.85
CA ALA A 570 9.71 -18.18 4.27
C ALA A 570 8.86 -17.19 5.11
N TRP A 571 7.53 -17.27 5.03
CA TRP A 571 6.64 -16.52 5.94
C TRP A 571 6.85 -16.85 7.42
N LEU A 572 7.23 -18.09 7.73
CA LEU A 572 7.44 -18.55 9.10
C LEU A 572 8.93 -18.70 9.45
N ASP A 573 9.82 -18.48 8.49
CA ASP A 573 11.27 -18.62 8.66
C ASP A 573 12.01 -17.61 7.80
N SER A 574 12.27 -16.45 8.40
CA SER A 574 13.00 -15.32 7.79
C SER A 574 14.46 -15.61 7.42
N SER A 575 14.97 -16.82 7.71
CA SER A 575 16.26 -17.27 7.18
C SER A 575 16.19 -17.82 5.76
N LEU A 576 14.98 -18.03 5.24
CA LEU A 576 14.70 -18.44 3.86
C LEU A 576 14.42 -17.20 3.01
N ASP A 577 14.84 -17.27 1.75
CA ASP A 577 14.48 -16.28 0.74
C ASP A 577 13.14 -16.68 0.11
N LEU A 578 12.18 -15.74 0.02
CA LEU A 578 10.86 -15.97 -0.57
C LEU A 578 10.99 -16.46 -2.02
N ALA A 579 11.95 -15.92 -2.77
CA ALA A 579 12.17 -16.26 -4.18
C ALA A 579 12.77 -17.66 -4.38
N ASP A 580 13.41 -18.25 -3.35
CA ASP A 580 14.01 -19.59 -3.43
C ASP A 580 12.96 -20.72 -3.34
N TRP A 581 11.72 -20.42 -2.94
CA TRP A 581 10.65 -21.42 -2.90
C TRP A 581 10.08 -21.67 -4.29
N THR A 582 10.56 -22.73 -4.95
CA THR A 582 10.14 -23.11 -6.31
C THR A 582 9.53 -24.51 -6.42
N SER A 583 9.24 -25.15 -5.28
CA SER A 583 8.54 -26.44 -5.24
C SER A 583 7.96 -26.75 -3.85
N THR A 584 6.81 -27.42 -3.82
CA THR A 584 6.19 -27.96 -2.60
C THR A 584 5.66 -29.38 -2.82
N ALA A 585 5.42 -30.12 -1.74
CA ALA A 585 4.97 -31.51 -1.80
C ALA A 585 3.70 -31.72 -0.96
N PHE A 586 2.65 -32.21 -1.60
CA PHE A 586 1.36 -32.53 -0.98
C PHE A 586 1.26 -34.02 -0.64
N ASP A 587 0.88 -34.34 0.59
CA ASP A 587 0.58 -35.71 1.02
C ASP A 587 -0.90 -36.07 0.73
N THR A 588 -1.11 -36.78 -0.37
CA THR A 588 -2.43 -37.29 -0.81
C THR A 588 -2.70 -38.71 -0.33
N SER A 589 -1.91 -39.26 0.60
CA SER A 589 -2.05 -40.64 1.07
C SER A 589 -3.34 -40.89 1.85
N ALA A 590 -3.86 -39.85 2.51
CA ALA A 590 -5.14 -39.89 3.21
C ALA A 590 -6.35 -39.82 2.26
N THR A 591 -6.13 -39.51 0.98
CA THR A 591 -7.19 -39.32 -0.01
C THR A 591 -7.75 -40.67 -0.46
N THR A 592 -9.09 -40.77 -0.53
CA THR A 592 -9.79 -42.03 -0.86
C THR A 592 -9.91 -42.30 -2.37
N ILE A 593 -9.25 -41.50 -3.21
CA ILE A 593 -9.41 -41.49 -4.67
C ILE A 593 -8.26 -42.28 -5.33
N THR A 594 -8.59 -43.07 -6.35
CA THR A 594 -7.64 -43.92 -7.11
C THR A 594 -7.22 -43.36 -8.48
N GLN A 595 -7.56 -42.10 -8.79
CA GLN A 595 -7.02 -41.15 -9.79
C GLN A 595 -8.12 -40.11 -10.13
N PRO A 596 -7.82 -38.80 -10.23
CA PRO A 596 -8.85 -37.78 -10.48
C PRO A 596 -9.46 -37.91 -11.90
N THR A 597 -10.65 -37.37 -12.12
CA THR A 597 -11.23 -37.22 -13.48
C THR A 597 -10.86 -35.88 -14.13
N GLY A 598 -10.23 -35.01 -13.36
CA GLY A 598 -9.68 -33.70 -13.69
C GLY A 598 -9.03 -33.16 -12.42
N ALA A 599 -7.95 -32.44 -12.57
CA ALA A 599 -7.28 -31.74 -11.47
C ALA A 599 -6.92 -30.33 -11.93
N CYS A 600 -6.88 -29.39 -11.00
CA CYS A 600 -6.33 -28.07 -11.20
C CYS A 600 -5.21 -27.82 -10.20
N ILE A 601 -4.24 -27.02 -10.63
CA ILE A 601 -3.15 -26.52 -9.80
C ILE A 601 -3.19 -25.01 -9.94
N GLY A 602 -3.50 -24.31 -8.86
CA GLY A 602 -3.30 -22.88 -8.74
C GLY A 602 -1.91 -22.61 -8.20
N ILE A 603 -1.21 -21.67 -8.81
CA ILE A 603 0.05 -21.11 -8.32
C ILE A 603 -0.15 -19.60 -8.33
N GLN A 604 -0.09 -18.99 -7.16
CA GLN A 604 -0.28 -17.57 -6.99
C GLN A 604 1.05 -16.93 -6.60
N THR A 605 1.37 -15.85 -7.29
CA THR A 605 2.47 -14.94 -6.98
C THR A 605 1.88 -13.63 -6.48
N GLN A 606 2.56 -13.01 -5.53
CA GLN A 606 2.24 -11.67 -5.07
C GLN A 606 3.48 -10.79 -5.27
N SER A 607 3.26 -9.51 -5.57
CA SER A 607 4.33 -8.51 -5.47
C SER A 607 4.64 -8.20 -4.01
N GLU A 608 5.91 -8.00 -3.68
CA GLU A 608 6.30 -7.56 -2.34
C GLU A 608 5.87 -6.10 -2.06
N THR A 609 5.61 -5.29 -3.08
CA THR A 609 5.51 -3.82 -2.94
C THR A 609 4.15 -3.20 -3.22
N ASP A 610 3.26 -3.91 -3.95
CA ASP A 610 2.15 -3.24 -4.67
C ASP A 610 0.73 -3.78 -4.36
N ASP A 611 0.56 -4.73 -3.43
CA ASP A 611 -0.71 -5.45 -3.19
C ASP A 611 -1.43 -5.83 -4.50
N PHE A 612 -0.64 -6.32 -5.46
CA PHE A 612 -1.12 -6.78 -6.75
C PHE A 612 -0.81 -8.27 -6.88
N GLU A 613 -1.85 -9.06 -7.16
CA GLU A 613 -1.77 -10.51 -7.22
C GLU A 613 -1.74 -11.00 -8.67
N PHE A 614 -0.93 -12.03 -8.92
CA PHE A 614 -0.89 -12.74 -10.18
C PHE A 614 -1.15 -14.22 -9.91
N GLU A 615 -2.30 -14.74 -10.36
CA GLU A 615 -2.66 -16.14 -10.21
C GLU A 615 -2.49 -16.89 -11.54
N THR A 616 -1.93 -18.10 -11.50
CA THR A 616 -1.95 -19.02 -12.65
C THR A 616 -2.63 -20.33 -12.31
N ILE A 617 -3.62 -20.70 -13.12
CA ILE A 617 -4.42 -21.91 -12.92
C ILE A 617 -4.20 -22.87 -14.08
N TYR A 618 -3.67 -24.04 -13.75
CA TYR A 618 -3.41 -25.12 -14.70
C TYR A 618 -4.46 -26.22 -14.57
N TYR A 619 -5.30 -26.39 -15.60
CA TYR A 619 -6.21 -27.54 -15.68
C TYR A 619 -5.51 -28.73 -16.33
N LEU A 620 -5.41 -29.83 -15.58
CA LEU A 620 -4.80 -31.07 -15.99
C LEU A 620 -5.86 -32.06 -16.50
N TYR A 621 -5.69 -32.51 -17.75
CA TYR A 621 -6.59 -33.46 -18.43
C TYR A 621 -5.98 -34.85 -18.65
#